data_AF-A0A377GGK5-F1
#
_entry.id   AF-A0A377GGK5-F1
#
_cell.length_a   1.000
_cell.length_b   1.000
_cell.length_c   1.000
_cell.angle_alpha   90.00
_cell.angle_beta   90.00
_cell.angle_gamma   90.00
#
_symmetry.space_group_name_H-M   'P 1'
#
loop_
_entity.id
_entity.type
_entity.pdbx_description
1 polymer ?
#
loop_
_entity_poly.entity_id
_entity_poly.type
_entity_poly.pdbx_seq_one_letter_code
_entity_poly.pdbx_strand_id
1 'polypeptide(L)'
;MFDKISIGYLTGSQKAIKNHLFSDTLVPQRPFTWGQMFFKPYESPTEYIYCARHTFMSAAFLGLIIFEPMLIVTIPTIVLGVVAILVGVENIGKAADSDSISSWAFDATNYLVQDFCQVIMDLILLPISAMVMLTRGASTALKERGLYDYDAPTSQPLVNTM
;
A
#
# COMPACT_ATOMS: atom_id res chain seq x y z
N MET A 1 12.80 -10.25 7.08
CA MET A 1 11.39 -10.39 7.50
C MET A 1 10.57 -9.92 6.32
N PHE A 2 9.94 -10.85 5.60
CA PHE A 2 9.27 -10.58 4.34
C PHE A 2 8.01 -9.74 4.59
N ASP A 3 8.10 -8.43 4.38
CA ASP A 3 6.91 -7.59 4.24
C ASP A 3 6.28 -7.92 2.90
N LYS A 4 5.37 -8.89 2.99
CA LYS A 4 4.61 -9.47 1.90
C LYS A 4 3.87 -8.37 1.15
N ILE A 5 3.85 -8.49 -0.17
CA ILE A 5 2.82 -7.88 -1.01
C ILE A 5 1.48 -7.98 -0.29
N SER A 6 0.85 -6.85 -0.03
CA SER A 6 -0.26 -6.79 0.90
C SER A 6 -1.34 -5.83 0.44
N ILE A 7 -2.58 -6.26 0.67
CA ILE A 7 -3.80 -5.45 0.56
C ILE A 7 -4.32 -5.03 1.95
N GLY A 8 -3.45 -5.14 2.96
CA GLY A 8 -3.79 -4.85 4.35
C GLY A 8 -4.21 -3.41 4.59
N TYR A 9 -3.69 -2.48 3.79
CA TYR A 9 -4.11 -1.06 3.78
C TYR A 9 -5.57 -0.88 3.36
N LEU A 10 -6.08 -1.76 2.48
CA LEU A 10 -7.48 -1.75 2.05
C LEU A 10 -8.36 -2.42 3.10
N THR A 11 -8.04 -3.66 3.44
CA THR A 11 -8.87 -4.49 4.32
C THR A 11 -8.83 -4.05 5.80
N GLY A 12 -7.93 -3.12 6.14
CA GLY A 12 -7.65 -2.73 7.52
C GLY A 12 -7.03 -3.85 8.35
N SER A 13 -6.53 -4.92 7.73
CA SER A 13 -5.88 -6.04 8.44
C SER A 13 -4.45 -5.72 8.89
N GLN A 14 -3.89 -4.60 8.42
CA GLN A 14 -2.59 -4.09 8.83
C GLN A 14 -2.72 -2.62 9.23
N LYS A 15 -2.06 -2.28 10.33
CA LYS A 15 -1.96 -0.90 10.83
C LYS A 15 -0.54 -0.40 10.70
N ALA A 16 -0.37 0.74 10.03
CA ALA A 16 0.91 1.42 9.97
C ALA A 16 1.19 2.15 11.29
N ILE A 17 2.30 1.81 11.94
CA ILE A 17 2.79 2.45 13.17
C ILE A 17 3.84 3.52 12.83
N LYS A 18 4.62 3.29 11.78
CA LYS A 18 5.60 4.26 11.25
C LYS A 18 5.57 4.22 9.73
N ASN A 19 5.65 5.40 9.13
CA ASN A 19 5.79 5.54 7.69
C ASN A 19 7.22 5.95 7.34
N HIS A 20 7.85 5.21 6.44
CA HIS A 20 9.06 5.68 5.75
C HIS A 20 8.75 5.85 4.26
N LEU A 21 9.73 6.34 3.50
CA LEU A 21 9.52 6.62 2.06
C LEU A 21 9.19 5.33 1.28
N PHE A 22 9.84 4.22 1.65
CA PHE A 22 9.71 2.91 0.99
C PHE A 22 9.57 1.72 1.96
N SER A 23 9.52 1.96 3.26
CA SER A 23 9.43 0.88 4.26
C SER A 23 8.51 1.29 5.40
N ASP A 24 7.32 0.72 5.49
CA ASP A 24 6.45 1.02 6.63
C ASP A 24 6.57 -0.04 7.70
N THR A 25 6.47 0.39 8.95
CA THR A 25 6.34 -0.55 10.06
C THR A 25 4.87 -0.88 10.24
N LEU A 26 4.48 -2.09 9.83
CA LEU A 26 3.12 -2.58 9.89
C LEU A 26 2.93 -3.57 11.05
N VAL A 27 1.81 -3.47 11.75
CA VAL A 27 1.40 -4.48 12.74
C VAL A 27 0.07 -5.10 12.32
N PRO A 28 -0.07 -6.44 12.39
CA PRO A 28 -1.33 -7.10 12.12
C PRO A 28 -2.41 -6.67 13.09
N GLN A 29 -3.63 -6.49 12.59
CA GLN A 29 -4.80 -6.23 13.42
C GLN A 29 -6.03 -6.96 12.87
N ARG A 30 -7.14 -6.89 13.61
CA ARG A 30 -8.40 -7.48 13.17
C ARG A 30 -8.86 -6.78 11.88
N PRO A 31 -9.16 -7.53 10.80
CA PRO A 31 -9.64 -6.93 9.56
C PRO A 31 -10.97 -6.21 9.78
N PHE A 32 -11.19 -5.15 9.00
CA PHE A 32 -12.45 -4.42 8.99
C PHE A 32 -13.55 -5.23 8.32
N THR A 33 -14.78 -5.05 8.77
CA THR A 33 -15.95 -5.50 8.01
C THR A 33 -16.08 -4.69 6.72
N TRP A 34 -16.84 -5.17 5.74
CA TRP A 34 -17.07 -4.46 4.49
C TRP A 34 -17.51 -3.00 4.69
N GLY A 35 -18.45 -2.74 5.61
CA GLY A 35 -18.86 -1.36 5.91
C GLY A 35 -17.75 -0.52 6.55
N GLN A 36 -16.99 -1.11 7.47
CA GLN A 36 -15.86 -0.43 8.11
C GLN A 36 -14.74 -0.13 7.11
N MET A 37 -14.54 -0.98 6.12
CA MET A 37 -13.54 -0.79 5.07
C MET A 37 -13.75 0.53 4.32
N PHE A 38 -15.00 0.93 4.05
CA PHE A 38 -15.31 2.17 3.34
C PHE A 38 -15.56 3.35 4.28
N PHE A 39 -16.19 3.12 5.43
CA PHE A 39 -16.75 4.22 6.22
C PHE A 39 -16.11 4.40 7.59
N LYS A 40 -15.26 3.48 8.05
CA LYS A 40 -14.56 3.70 9.32
C LYS A 40 -13.51 4.80 9.13
N PRO A 41 -13.53 5.88 9.92
CA PRO A 41 -12.54 6.94 9.81
C PRO A 41 -11.12 6.42 10.05
N TYR A 42 -10.11 7.18 9.62
CA TYR A 42 -8.71 6.83 9.89
C TYR A 42 -8.42 6.94 11.38
N GLU A 43 -7.72 5.95 11.94
CA GLU A 43 -7.38 5.92 13.36
C GLU A 43 -6.18 6.82 13.68
N SER A 44 -5.36 7.15 12.68
CA SER A 44 -4.20 8.01 12.84
C SER A 44 -3.77 8.67 11.52
N PRO A 45 -3.02 9.79 11.57
CA PRO A 45 -2.39 10.37 10.39
C PRO A 45 -1.45 9.39 9.66
N THR A 46 -0.80 8.51 10.43
CA THR A 46 0.09 7.47 9.89
C THR A 46 -0.68 6.50 8.98
N GLU A 47 -1.85 6.04 9.42
CA GLU A 47 -2.72 5.17 8.62
C GLU A 47 -3.23 5.88 7.36
N TYR A 48 -3.60 7.16 7.48
CA TYR A 48 -4.01 7.97 6.33
C TYR A 48 -2.92 8.04 5.27
N ILE A 49 -1.70 8.40 5.66
CA ILE A 49 -0.55 8.52 4.75
C ILE A 49 -0.21 7.17 4.11
N TYR A 50 -0.30 6.07 4.87
CA TYR A 50 -0.08 4.73 4.34
C TYR A 50 -1.08 4.40 3.23
N CYS A 51 -2.38 4.54 3.50
CA CYS A 51 -3.43 4.31 2.49
C CYS A 51 -3.30 5.27 1.30
N ALA A 52 -2.94 6.52 1.57
CA ALA A 52 -2.72 7.55 0.57
C ALA A 52 -1.60 7.15 -0.40
N ARG A 53 -0.45 6.68 0.10
CA ARG A 53 0.69 6.31 -0.74
C ARG A 53 0.34 5.19 -1.71
N HIS A 54 -0.31 4.13 -1.21
CA HIS A 54 -0.72 2.99 -2.04
C HIS A 54 -1.84 3.32 -3.04
N THR A 55 -2.55 4.44 -2.86
CA THR A 55 -3.57 4.92 -3.81
C THR A 55 -3.00 5.94 -4.79
N PHE A 56 -2.35 6.99 -4.29
CA PHE A 56 -1.84 8.10 -5.10
C PHE A 56 -0.65 7.72 -5.98
N MET A 57 0.28 6.91 -5.48
CA MET A 57 1.44 6.49 -6.27
C MET A 57 0.98 5.72 -7.51
N SER A 58 0.04 4.79 -7.32
CA SER A 58 -0.58 4.00 -8.38
C SER A 58 -1.39 4.86 -9.35
N ALA A 59 -2.14 5.84 -8.85
CA ALA A 59 -2.84 6.82 -9.69
C ALA A 59 -1.88 7.66 -10.54
N ALA A 60 -0.77 8.11 -9.94
CA ALA A 60 0.25 8.87 -10.64
C ALA A 60 0.93 8.02 -11.74
N PHE A 61 1.24 6.76 -11.45
CA PHE A 61 1.75 5.81 -12.46
C PHE A 61 0.76 5.61 -13.60
N LEU A 62 -0.53 5.45 -13.32
CA LEU A 62 -1.56 5.36 -14.36
C LEU A 62 -1.61 6.63 -15.21
N GLY A 63 -1.56 7.80 -14.57
CA GLY A 63 -1.52 9.08 -15.27
C GLY A 63 -0.32 9.20 -16.21
N LEU A 64 0.88 8.83 -15.73
CA LEU A 64 2.09 8.80 -16.56
C LEU A 64 1.96 7.86 -17.76
N ILE A 65 1.38 6.67 -17.56
CA ILE A 65 1.11 5.71 -18.62
C ILE A 65 0.13 6.26 -19.67
N ILE A 66 -0.88 7.03 -19.26
CA ILE A 66 -1.82 7.66 -20.19
C ILE A 66 -1.10 8.72 -21.05
N PHE A 67 -0.19 9.48 -20.48
CA PHE A 67 0.57 10.50 -21.21
C PHE A 67 1.69 9.92 -22.09
N GLU A 68 2.35 8.86 -21.64
CA GLU A 68 3.40 8.16 -22.37
C GLU A 68 3.17 6.63 -22.31
N PRO A 69 2.39 6.07 -23.25
CA PRO A 69 2.04 4.66 -23.24
C PRO A 69 3.24 3.71 -23.34
N MET A 70 4.36 4.17 -23.90
CA MET A 70 5.59 3.36 -23.97
C MET A 70 6.10 2.96 -22.59
N LEU A 71 5.76 3.70 -21.53
CA LEU A 71 6.13 3.37 -20.15
C LEU A 71 5.62 2.00 -19.70
N ILE A 72 4.51 1.49 -20.27
CA ILE A 72 4.00 0.14 -19.99
C ILE A 72 5.04 -0.93 -20.34
N VAL A 73 5.84 -0.70 -21.38
CA VAL A 73 6.87 -1.65 -21.83
C VAL A 73 8.23 -1.27 -21.26
N THR A 74 8.57 0.01 -21.25
CA THR A 74 9.88 0.50 -20.83
C THR A 74 10.14 0.23 -19.35
N ILE A 75 9.17 0.48 -18.45
CA ILE A 75 9.38 0.31 -17.00
C ILE A 75 9.63 -1.17 -16.65
N PRO A 76 8.78 -2.15 -17.05
CA PRO A 76 9.06 -3.55 -16.78
C PRO A 76 10.37 -4.04 -17.39
N THR A 77 10.73 -3.54 -18.59
CA THR A 77 12.00 -3.90 -19.23
C THR A 77 13.20 -3.44 -18.43
N ILE A 78 13.18 -2.21 -17.90
CA ILE A 78 14.24 -1.68 -17.04
C ILE A 78 14.32 -2.50 -15.74
N VAL A 79 13.19 -2.74 -15.09
CA VAL A 79 13.10 -3.54 -13.85
C VAL A 79 13.68 -4.94 -14.05
N LEU A 80 13.26 -5.65 -15.10
CA LEU A 80 13.79 -6.96 -15.45
C LEU A 80 15.30 -6.93 -15.75
N GLY A 81 15.78 -5.89 -16.43
CA GLY A 81 17.20 -5.69 -16.70
C GLY A 81 18.02 -5.54 -15.42
N VAL A 82 17.53 -4.73 -14.46
CA VAL A 82 18.19 -4.57 -13.15
C VAL A 82 18.19 -5.88 -12.36
N VAL A 83 17.07 -6.60 -12.33
CA VAL A 83 16.98 -7.92 -11.68
C VAL A 83 17.99 -8.90 -12.28
N ALA A 84 18.10 -8.96 -13.61
CA ALA A 84 19.06 -9.84 -14.28
C ALA A 84 20.51 -9.50 -13.91
N ILE A 85 20.85 -8.22 -13.80
CA ILE A 85 22.18 -7.77 -13.35
C ILE A 85 22.43 -8.21 -11.91
N LEU A 86 21.48 -8.01 -11.00
CA LEU A 86 21.62 -8.38 -9.59
C LEU A 86 21.78 -9.88 -9.40
N VAL A 87 21.01 -10.70 -10.13
CA VAL A 87 21.18 -12.16 -10.16
C VAL A 87 22.57 -12.54 -10.70
N GLY A 88 23.09 -11.83 -11.70
CA GLY A 88 24.46 -11.99 -12.16
C GLY A 88 25.48 -11.71 -11.06
N VAL A 89 25.32 -10.60 -10.33
CA VAL A 89 26.20 -10.21 -9.20
C VAL A 89 26.12 -11.24 -8.06
N GLU A 90 24.94 -11.76 -7.75
CA GLU A 90 24.75 -12.82 -6.76
C GLU A 90 25.57 -14.06 -7.13
N ASN A 91 25.48 -14.51 -8.39
CA ASN A 91 26.21 -15.69 -8.86
C ASN A 91 27.73 -15.47 -8.88
N ILE A 92 28.19 -14.26 -9.24
CA ILE A 92 29.61 -13.91 -9.17
C ILE A 92 30.08 -13.91 -7.71
N GLY A 93 29.28 -13.36 -6.79
CA GLY A 93 29.57 -13.37 -5.35
C GLY A 93 29.71 -14.78 -4.80
N LYS A 94 28.80 -15.69 -5.19
CA LYS A 94 28.87 -17.12 -4.85
C LYS A 94 30.12 -17.80 -5.41
N ALA A 95 30.49 -17.49 -6.66
CA ALA A 95 31.69 -18.05 -7.29
C ALA A 95 33.00 -17.52 -6.68
N ALA A 96 32.97 -16.31 -6.12
CA ALA A 96 34.10 -15.68 -5.44
C ALA A 96 34.15 -15.93 -3.92
N ASP A 97 33.28 -16.81 -3.40
CA ASP A 97 33.15 -17.15 -1.97
C ASP A 97 32.91 -15.91 -1.08
N SER A 98 32.17 -14.92 -1.61
CA SER A 98 31.84 -13.66 -0.92
C SER A 98 30.37 -13.65 -0.49
N ASP A 99 30.13 -14.12 0.74
CA ASP A 99 28.81 -14.14 1.36
C ASP A 99 28.18 -12.74 1.46
N SER A 100 28.98 -11.70 1.70
CA SER A 100 28.48 -10.32 1.80
C SER A 100 27.92 -9.80 0.48
N ILE A 101 28.58 -10.08 -0.64
CA ILE A 101 28.14 -9.62 -1.97
C ILE A 101 26.92 -10.42 -2.42
N SER A 102 26.95 -11.75 -2.21
CA SER A 102 25.83 -12.62 -2.56
C SER A 102 24.57 -12.27 -1.77
N SER A 103 24.68 -12.08 -0.45
CA SER A 103 23.52 -11.76 0.40
C SER A 103 22.94 -10.40 0.09
N TRP A 104 23.78 -9.37 -0.10
CA TRP A 104 23.32 -8.05 -0.50
C TRP A 104 22.56 -8.07 -1.84
N ALA A 105 23.10 -8.76 -2.85
CA ALA A 105 22.47 -8.84 -4.17
C ALA A 105 21.14 -9.61 -4.13
N PHE A 106 21.07 -10.67 -3.32
CA PHE A 106 19.85 -11.43 -3.09
C PHE A 106 18.77 -10.58 -2.41
N ASP A 107 19.12 -9.88 -1.34
CA ASP A 107 18.19 -9.00 -0.63
C ASP A 107 17.68 -7.87 -1.53
N ALA A 108 18.58 -7.20 -2.26
CA ALA A 108 18.22 -6.15 -3.21
C ALA A 108 17.27 -6.65 -4.30
N THR A 109 17.51 -7.85 -4.83
CA THR A 109 16.63 -8.48 -5.82
C THR A 109 15.24 -8.73 -5.26
N ASN A 110 15.16 -9.27 -4.04
CA ASN A 110 13.88 -9.54 -3.38
C ASN A 110 13.08 -8.26 -3.13
N TYR A 111 13.72 -7.19 -2.65
CA TYR A 111 13.06 -5.91 -2.44
C TYR A 111 12.49 -5.34 -3.75
N LEU A 112 13.31 -5.33 -4.80
CA LEU A 112 12.91 -4.77 -6.09
C LEU A 112 11.74 -5.52 -6.73
N VAL A 113 11.76 -6.85 -6.67
CA VAL A 113 10.64 -7.68 -7.16
C VAL A 113 9.37 -7.44 -6.33
N GLN A 114 9.49 -7.37 -5.00
CA GLN A 114 8.35 -7.14 -4.10
C GLN A 114 7.70 -5.78 -4.33
N ASP A 115 8.50 -4.71 -4.40
CA ASP A 115 8.01 -3.35 -4.63
C ASP A 115 7.30 -3.26 -5.99
N PHE A 116 7.88 -3.86 -7.02
CA PHE A 116 7.28 -3.87 -8.34
C PHE A 116 5.94 -4.62 -8.36
N CYS A 117 5.87 -5.79 -7.71
CA CYS A 117 4.63 -6.53 -7.56
C CYS A 117 3.58 -5.77 -6.73
N GLN A 118 3.99 -5.06 -5.68
CA GLN A 118 3.09 -4.23 -4.87
C GLN A 118 2.47 -3.11 -5.71
N VAL A 119 3.28 -2.41 -6.53
CA VAL A 119 2.77 -1.36 -7.45
C VAL A 119 1.76 -1.92 -8.45
N ILE A 120 2.00 -3.12 -9.00
CA ILE A 120 1.04 -3.78 -9.91
C ILE A 120 -0.26 -4.08 -9.17
N MET A 121 -0.19 -4.65 -7.97
CA MET A 121 -1.37 -4.96 -7.16
C MET A 121 -2.17 -3.71 -6.83
N ASP A 122 -1.49 -2.63 -6.45
CA ASP A 122 -2.12 -1.36 -6.13
C ASP A 122 -2.75 -0.69 -7.36
N LEU A 123 -2.16 -0.85 -8.55
CA LEU A 123 -2.73 -0.38 -9.81
C LEU A 123 -4.02 -1.13 -10.16
N ILE A 124 -4.05 -2.45 -9.98
CA ILE A 124 -5.25 -3.28 -10.21
C ILE A 124 -6.36 -2.90 -9.21
N LEU A 125 -5.99 -2.65 -7.96
CA LEU A 125 -6.92 -2.30 -6.89
C LEU A 125 -7.25 -0.81 -6.82
N LEU A 126 -6.67 0.01 -7.71
CA LEU A 126 -6.80 1.47 -7.71
C LEU A 126 -8.25 1.98 -7.63
N PRO A 127 -9.23 1.42 -8.38
CA PRO A 127 -10.61 1.89 -8.28
C PRO A 127 -11.19 1.70 -6.87
N ILE A 128 -10.86 0.58 -6.22
CA ILE A 128 -11.34 0.25 -4.88
C ILE A 128 -10.60 1.10 -3.85
N SER A 129 -9.29 1.25 -3.98
CA SER A 129 -8.48 2.07 -3.05
C SER A 129 -8.83 3.54 -3.11
N ALA A 130 -9.09 4.08 -4.30
CA ALA A 130 -9.59 5.45 -4.48
C ALA A 130 -10.96 5.65 -3.82
N MET A 131 -11.89 4.71 -4.01
CA MET A 131 -13.20 4.76 -3.37
C MET A 131 -13.09 4.72 -1.84
N VAL A 132 -12.32 3.77 -1.30
CA VAL A 132 -12.04 3.64 0.14
C VAL A 132 -11.44 4.93 0.68
N MET A 133 -10.47 5.52 -0.03
CA MET A 133 -9.81 6.74 0.41
C MET A 133 -10.76 7.93 0.47
N LEU A 134 -11.62 8.08 -0.54
CA LEU A 134 -12.63 9.15 -0.56
C LEU A 134 -13.68 8.95 0.54
N THR A 135 -14.23 7.75 0.69
CA THR A 135 -15.28 7.50 1.68
C THR A 135 -14.75 7.57 3.11
N ARG A 136 -13.57 7.01 3.39
CA ARG A 136 -12.94 7.11 4.72
C ARG A 136 -12.45 8.52 5.01
N GLY A 137 -11.97 9.25 4.00
CA GLY A 137 -11.61 10.67 4.12
C GLY A 137 -12.82 11.52 4.50
N ALA A 138 -13.95 11.31 3.83
CA ALA A 138 -15.21 11.96 4.18
C ALA A 138 -15.66 11.59 5.61
N SER A 139 -15.60 10.32 5.99
CA SER A 139 -15.92 9.89 7.37
C SER A 139 -15.01 10.53 8.41
N THR A 140 -13.71 10.67 8.10
CA THR A 140 -12.75 11.32 8.99
C THR A 140 -13.09 12.79 9.18
N ALA A 141 -13.41 13.50 8.10
CA ALA A 141 -13.87 14.89 8.16
C ALA A 141 -15.19 15.06 8.94
N LEU A 142 -16.13 14.12 8.80
CA LEU A 142 -17.40 14.13 9.56
C LEU A 142 -17.16 13.90 11.06
N LYS A 143 -16.26 12.98 11.42
CA LYS A 143 -15.86 12.72 12.80
C LYS A 143 -15.17 13.94 13.42
N GLU A 144 -14.21 14.54 12.71
CA GLU A 144 -13.47 15.71 13.19
C GLU A 144 -14.37 16.95 13.39
N ARG A 145 -15.41 17.10 12.57
CA ARG A 145 -16.42 18.17 12.74
C ARG A 145 -17.46 17.88 13.81
N GLY A 146 -17.41 16.71 14.46
CA GLY A 146 -18.39 16.30 15.47
C GLY A 146 -19.79 16.06 14.90
N LEU A 147 -19.92 15.84 13.58
CA LEU A 147 -21.22 15.66 12.92
C LEU A 147 -21.73 14.22 12.99
N TYR A 148 -20.84 13.26 13.21
CA TYR A 148 -21.18 11.84 13.30
C TYR A 148 -20.25 11.10 14.24
N ASP A 149 -20.82 10.33 15.16
CA ASP A 149 -20.08 9.45 16.07
C ASP A 149 -20.09 8.02 15.52
N TYR A 150 -18.95 7.61 14.97
CA TYR A 150 -18.74 6.27 14.41
C TYR A 150 -18.53 5.19 15.47
N ASP A 151 -18.30 5.60 16.72
CA ASP A 151 -18.02 4.72 17.85
C ASP A 151 -19.24 4.63 18.81
N ALA A 152 -20.36 5.28 18.46
CA ALA A 152 -21.61 5.22 19.21
C ALA A 152 -22.18 3.79 19.21
N PRO A 153 -22.63 3.26 20.37
CA PRO A 153 -23.30 1.96 20.41
C PRO A 153 -24.57 2.01 19.57
N THR A 154 -24.81 0.97 18.75
CA THR A 154 -25.94 0.81 17.81
C THR A 154 -27.34 0.79 18.45
N SER A 155 -27.45 1.15 19.73
CA SER A 155 -28.70 1.23 20.49
C SER A 155 -29.19 2.67 20.66
N GLN A 156 -29.30 3.42 19.58
CA GLN A 156 -30.16 4.61 19.55
C GLN A 156 -31.24 4.40 18.49
N PRO A 157 -32.49 4.12 18.88
CA PRO A 157 -33.58 4.13 17.91
C PRO A 157 -33.67 5.55 17.32
N LEU A 158 -33.90 5.62 16.01
CA LEU A 158 -34.27 6.85 15.30
C LEU A 158 -35.29 7.62 16.15
N VAL A 159 -34.84 8.70 16.79
CA VAL A 159 -35.76 9.62 17.45
C VAL A 159 -36.53 10.29 16.32
N ASN A 160 -37.74 9.78 16.08
CA ASN A 160 -38.79 10.49 15.36
C ASN A 160 -38.86 11.91 15.91
N THR A 161 -38.40 12.87 15.13
CA THR A 161 -38.84 14.25 15.29
C THR A 161 -39.87 14.47 14.20
N MET A 162 -41.12 14.53 14.66
CA MET A 162 -42.28 15.05 13.93
C MET A 162 -42.04 16.49 13.49
#